data_AF-A0A9E3W6B1-F1
#
_entry.id   AF-A0A9E3W6B1-F1
#
_cell.length_a   1.000
_cell.length_b   1.000
_cell.length_c   1.000
_cell.angle_alpha   90.00
_cell.angle_beta   90.00
_cell.angle_gamma   90.00
#
_symmetry.space_group_name_H-M   'P 1'
#
loop_
_entity.id
_entity.type
_entity.pdbx_description
1 polymer ?
#
loop_
_entity_poly.entity_id
_entity_poly.type
_entity_poly.pdbx_seq_one_letter_code
_entity_poly.pdbx_strand_id
1 'polypeptide(L)'
;MLKIVSIDNMRRIEAAADASGLTYAQMMENAGHATAQRALALLDALHDETTDARITVLVGKGNNGGDGLVAARWIAQQSQALVRCYMLHKRDDDPLLDAARAAGVQVADAEDDQGYRVLRQMIGSAHLILDALFG
;
A
#
# COMPACT_ATOMS: atom_id res chain seq x y z
N MET A 1 -26.81 -5.42 -3.19
CA MET A 1 -26.64 -4.00 -2.85
C MET A 1 -25.50 -3.90 -1.84
N LEU A 2 -24.45 -3.14 -2.11
CA LEU A 2 -23.37 -2.94 -1.14
C LEU A 2 -23.90 -2.17 0.06
N LYS A 3 -23.65 -2.69 1.27
CA LYS A 3 -24.09 -2.05 2.51
C LYS A 3 -23.03 -1.04 2.94
N ILE A 4 -23.41 0.22 3.02
CA ILE A 4 -22.57 1.28 3.59
C ILE A 4 -22.62 1.17 5.11
N VAL A 5 -21.47 1.15 5.76
CA VAL A 5 -21.35 1.00 7.22
C VAL A 5 -20.73 2.27 7.83
N SER A 6 -21.15 2.60 9.05
CA SER A 6 -20.48 3.64 9.84
C SER A 6 -19.14 3.14 10.37
N ILE A 7 -18.29 4.06 10.84
CA ILE A 7 -17.00 3.74 11.48
C ILE A 7 -17.20 2.77 12.64
N ASP A 8 -18.19 3.02 13.52
CA ASP A 8 -18.47 2.14 14.66
C ASP A 8 -18.95 0.76 14.21
N ASN A 9 -19.70 0.67 13.11
CA ASN A 9 -20.08 -0.61 12.55
C ASN A 9 -18.87 -1.36 11.99
N MET A 10 -17.96 -0.69 11.29
CA MET A 10 -16.75 -1.30 10.75
C MET A 10 -15.88 -1.88 11.88
N ARG A 11 -15.62 -1.10 12.93
CA ARG A 11 -14.86 -1.56 14.10
C ARG A 11 -15.47 -2.79 14.76
N ARG A 12 -16.80 -2.84 14.88
CA ARG A 12 -17.49 -4.02 15.43
C ARG A 12 -17.37 -5.24 14.52
N ILE A 13 -17.41 -5.04 13.20
CA ILE A 13 -17.22 -6.12 12.23
C ILE A 13 -15.81 -6.68 12.33
N GLU A 14 -14.79 -5.83 12.35
CA GLU A 14 -13.38 -6.25 12.47
C GLU A 14 -13.12 -6.96 13.80
N ALA A 15 -13.63 -6.42 14.92
CA ALA A 15 -13.49 -7.06 16.23
C ALA A 15 -14.19 -8.44 16.29
N ALA A 16 -15.36 -8.58 15.65
CA ALA A 16 -16.03 -9.86 15.56
C ALA A 16 -15.26 -10.86 14.67
N ALA A 17 -14.66 -10.38 13.58
CA ALA A 17 -13.84 -11.21 12.71
C ALA A 17 -12.59 -11.73 13.44
N ASP A 18 -11.88 -10.86 14.15
CA ASP A 18 -10.72 -11.21 15.00
C ASP A 18 -11.10 -12.23 16.07
N ALA A 19 -12.20 -12.00 16.80
CA ALA A 19 -12.73 -12.94 17.79
C ALA A 19 -13.14 -14.31 17.18
N SER A 20 -13.43 -14.36 15.89
CA SER A 20 -13.77 -15.59 15.16
C SER A 20 -12.55 -16.29 14.55
N GLY A 21 -11.35 -15.74 14.72
CA GLY A 21 -10.08 -16.33 14.28
C GLY A 21 -9.48 -15.72 13.01
N LEU A 22 -10.10 -14.70 12.41
CA LEU A 22 -9.50 -13.92 11.33
C LEU A 22 -8.79 -12.69 11.91
N THR A 23 -7.52 -12.85 12.25
CA THR A 23 -6.79 -11.84 13.02
C THR A 23 -6.67 -10.51 12.28
N TYR A 24 -6.48 -9.40 13.00
CA TYR A 24 -6.19 -8.11 12.36
C TYR A 24 -5.03 -8.15 11.37
N ALA A 25 -3.97 -8.91 11.69
CA ALA A 25 -2.84 -9.10 10.79
C ALA A 25 -3.26 -9.83 9.49
N GLN A 26 -4.09 -10.86 9.60
CA GLN A 26 -4.64 -11.56 8.43
C GLN A 26 -5.61 -10.68 7.63
N MET A 27 -6.42 -9.86 8.29
CA MET A 27 -7.31 -8.91 7.61
C MET A 27 -6.51 -7.88 6.78
N MET A 28 -5.46 -7.31 7.36
CA MET A 28 -4.55 -6.38 6.68
C MET A 28 -3.81 -7.05 5.52
N GLU A 29 -3.30 -8.26 5.75
CA GLU A 29 -2.64 -9.07 4.72
C GLU A 29 -3.58 -9.32 3.52
N ASN A 30 -4.85 -9.66 3.80
CA ASN A 30 -5.88 -9.85 2.77
C ASN A 30 -6.24 -8.54 2.05
N ALA A 31 -6.40 -7.43 2.78
CA ALA A 31 -6.77 -6.13 2.23
C ALA A 31 -5.66 -5.58 1.32
N GLY A 32 -4.40 -5.65 1.75
CA GLY A 32 -3.25 -5.25 0.96
C GLY A 32 -3.06 -6.15 -0.27
N HIS A 33 -3.22 -7.47 -0.14
CA HIS A 33 -3.15 -8.39 -1.29
C HIS A 33 -4.25 -8.11 -2.32
N ALA A 34 -5.49 -7.88 -1.88
CA ALA A 34 -6.60 -7.53 -2.78
C ALA A 34 -6.34 -6.20 -3.49
N THR A 35 -5.77 -5.21 -2.79
CA THR A 35 -5.34 -3.93 -3.37
C THR A 35 -4.26 -4.14 -4.43
N ALA A 36 -3.26 -4.98 -4.15
CA ALA A 36 -2.20 -5.34 -5.10
C ALA A 36 -2.76 -5.98 -6.37
N GLN A 37 -3.66 -6.96 -6.24
CA GLN A 37 -4.31 -7.61 -7.36
C GLN A 37 -5.08 -6.60 -8.23
N ARG A 38 -5.79 -5.67 -7.61
CA ARG A 38 -6.51 -4.63 -8.34
C ARG A 38 -5.57 -3.67 -9.07
N ALA A 39 -4.46 -3.29 -8.43
CA ALA A 39 -3.44 -2.43 -9.01
C ALA A 39 -2.77 -3.06 -10.24
N LEU A 40 -2.41 -4.35 -10.15
CA LEU A 40 -1.85 -5.10 -11.28
C LEU A 40 -2.85 -5.20 -12.44
N ALA A 41 -4.11 -5.53 -12.15
CA ALA A 41 -5.15 -5.57 -13.18
C ALA A 41 -5.40 -4.21 -13.85
N LEU A 42 -5.20 -3.09 -13.13
CA LEU A 42 -5.24 -1.75 -13.74
C LEU A 42 -4.05 -1.51 -14.67
N LEU A 43 -2.85 -1.94 -14.28
CA LEU A 43 -1.65 -1.79 -15.10
C LEU A 43 -1.71 -2.65 -16.37
N ASP A 44 -2.16 -3.89 -16.25
CA ASP A 44 -2.33 -4.80 -17.40
C ASP A 44 -3.34 -4.22 -18.41
N ALA A 45 -4.38 -3.54 -17.93
CA ALA A 45 -5.35 -2.88 -18.80
C ALA A 45 -4.80 -1.62 -19.49
N LEU A 46 -3.67 -1.07 -19.02
CA LEU A 46 -3.09 0.16 -19.55
C LEU A 46 -2.08 -0.11 -20.69
N HIS A 47 -1.27 -1.18 -20.67
CA HIS A 47 -0.25 -1.44 -21.72
C HIS A 47 0.04 -2.94 -21.96
N ASP A 48 0.47 -3.27 -23.21
CA ASP A 48 0.84 -4.62 -23.68
C ASP A 48 2.27 -5.07 -23.23
N GLU A 49 3.11 -4.16 -22.74
CA GLU A 49 4.47 -4.48 -22.22
C GLU A 49 4.72 -3.79 -20.87
N THR A 50 4.62 -4.55 -19.78
CA THR A 50 4.69 -4.12 -18.38
C THR A 50 6.12 -3.89 -17.85
N THR A 51 7.11 -3.89 -18.72
CA THR A 51 8.54 -3.95 -18.36
C THR A 51 9.05 -2.70 -17.61
N ASP A 52 8.36 -1.55 -17.69
CA ASP A 52 8.79 -0.28 -17.08
C ASP A 52 7.70 0.43 -16.24
N ALA A 53 6.68 -0.30 -15.78
CA ALA A 53 5.63 0.28 -14.95
C ALA A 53 6.20 0.86 -13.64
N ARG A 54 5.61 1.96 -13.15
CA ARG A 54 6.08 2.69 -11.96
C ARG A 54 4.89 2.94 -11.06
N ILE A 55 4.93 2.38 -9.86
CA ILE A 55 3.87 2.52 -8.87
C ILE A 55 4.40 3.33 -7.71
N THR A 56 3.63 4.32 -7.30
CA THR A 56 3.90 5.10 -6.09
C THR A 56 2.83 4.83 -5.06
N VAL A 57 3.22 4.39 -3.87
CA VAL A 57 2.33 4.18 -2.73
C VAL A 57 2.57 5.30 -1.73
N LEU A 58 1.54 6.07 -1.41
CA LEU A 58 1.58 7.11 -0.38
C LEU A 58 1.18 6.49 0.95
N VAL A 59 2.12 6.39 1.88
CA VAL A 59 1.95 5.56 3.09
C VAL A 59 1.72 6.44 4.32
N GLY A 60 0.56 6.27 4.96
CA GLY A 60 0.22 6.90 6.23
C GLY A 60 0.77 6.14 7.46
N LYS A 61 0.56 6.72 8.64
CA LYS A 61 1.00 6.14 9.92
C LYS A 61 0.06 5.03 10.48
N GLY A 62 -1.15 4.91 9.96
CA GLY A 62 -2.18 4.02 10.49
C GLY A 62 -2.25 2.65 9.81
N ASN A 63 -3.36 1.94 10.04
CA ASN A 63 -3.65 0.64 9.43
C ASN A 63 -3.72 0.72 7.90
N ASN A 64 -4.33 1.78 7.33
CA ASN A 64 -4.36 1.97 5.88
C ASN A 64 -2.94 2.04 5.28
N GLY A 65 -1.99 2.67 6.00
CA GLY A 65 -0.58 2.65 5.59
C GLY A 65 0.03 1.24 5.63
N GLY A 66 -0.36 0.42 6.60
CA GLY A 66 -0.02 -1.00 6.66
C GLY A 66 -0.58 -1.78 5.45
N ASP A 67 -1.85 -1.57 5.10
CA ASP A 67 -2.47 -2.15 3.90
C ASP A 67 -1.68 -1.75 2.64
N GLY A 68 -1.25 -0.49 2.55
CA GLY A 68 -0.40 0.03 1.48
C GLY A 68 0.97 -0.62 1.39
N LEU A 69 1.64 -0.87 2.54
CA LEU A 69 2.93 -1.58 2.58
C LEU A 69 2.78 -3.05 2.18
N VAL A 70 1.71 -3.72 2.62
CA VAL A 70 1.38 -5.08 2.19
C VAL A 70 1.14 -5.11 0.68
N ALA A 71 0.36 -4.15 0.15
CA ALA A 71 0.11 -4.05 -1.28
C ALA A 71 1.42 -3.83 -2.05
N ALA A 72 2.28 -2.91 -1.60
CA ALA A 72 3.58 -2.64 -2.21
C ALA A 72 4.46 -3.89 -2.27
N ARG A 73 4.55 -4.64 -1.17
CA ARG A 73 5.30 -5.90 -1.08
C ARG A 73 4.77 -6.93 -2.10
N TRP A 74 3.47 -7.14 -2.16
CA TRP A 74 2.87 -8.09 -3.11
C TRP A 74 3.12 -7.69 -4.56
N ILE A 75 2.95 -6.41 -4.91
CA ILE A 75 3.18 -5.96 -6.29
C ILE A 75 4.64 -6.14 -6.70
N ALA A 76 5.58 -5.83 -5.80
CA ALA A 76 7.01 -6.00 -6.06
C ALA A 76 7.39 -7.49 -6.25
N GLN A 77 6.69 -8.41 -5.58
CA GLN A 77 6.92 -9.86 -5.71
C GLN A 77 6.28 -10.47 -6.97
N GLN A 78 5.18 -9.88 -7.46
CA GLN A 78 4.35 -10.46 -8.52
C GLN A 78 4.51 -9.79 -9.89
N SER A 79 5.28 -8.70 -9.98
CA SER A 79 5.44 -7.94 -11.23
C SER A 79 6.87 -7.40 -11.38
N GLN A 80 7.17 -6.91 -12.58
CA GLN A 80 8.42 -6.20 -12.87
C GLN A 80 8.30 -4.68 -12.64
N ALA A 81 7.17 -4.21 -12.12
CA ALA A 81 6.97 -2.78 -11.88
C ALA A 81 7.93 -2.26 -10.81
N LEU A 82 8.46 -1.06 -11.03
CA LEU A 82 9.18 -0.32 -10.01
C LEU A 82 8.19 0.20 -8.95
N VAL A 83 8.19 -0.42 -7.77
CA VAL A 83 7.35 -0.05 -6.64
C VAL A 83 8.11 0.88 -5.69
N ARG A 84 7.50 2.01 -5.36
CA ARG A 84 8.09 3.05 -4.50
C ARG A 84 7.09 3.50 -3.44
N CYS A 85 7.47 3.45 -2.18
CA CYS A 85 6.71 3.98 -1.05
C CYS A 85 7.24 5.36 -0.67
N TYR A 86 6.33 6.33 -0.56
CA TYR A 86 6.59 7.61 0.07
C TYR A 86 5.91 7.64 1.44
N MET A 87 6.72 7.65 2.50
CA MET A 87 6.26 7.58 3.88
C MET A 87 5.97 9.00 4.39
N LEU A 88 4.74 9.27 4.81
CA LEU A 88 4.41 10.58 5.39
C LEU A 88 5.00 10.78 6.79
N HIS A 89 5.25 9.67 7.48
CA HIS A 89 5.87 9.60 8.80
C HIS A 89 6.81 8.40 8.84
N LYS A 90 7.91 8.52 9.59
CA LYS A 90 8.76 7.35 9.86
C LYS A 90 7.97 6.28 10.61
N ARG A 91 8.25 5.04 10.27
CA ARG A 91 7.68 3.83 10.90
C ARG A 91 8.87 3.00 11.37
N ASP A 92 9.36 3.30 12.56
CA ASP A 92 10.46 2.58 13.19
C ASP A 92 9.98 1.20 13.64
N ASP A 93 10.85 0.19 13.52
CA ASP A 93 10.58 -1.20 13.93
C ASP A 93 9.27 -1.78 13.36
N ASP A 94 8.92 -1.44 12.11
CA ASP A 94 7.72 -1.94 11.43
C ASP A 94 8.03 -3.15 10.53
N PRO A 95 7.58 -4.37 10.89
CA PRO A 95 7.82 -5.58 10.10
C PRO A 95 7.25 -5.52 8.67
N LEU A 96 6.19 -4.73 8.44
CA LEU A 96 5.61 -4.56 7.10
C LEU A 96 6.52 -3.72 6.21
N LEU A 97 7.14 -2.70 6.77
CA LEU A 97 8.13 -1.88 6.07
C LEU A 97 9.37 -2.69 5.74
N ASP A 98 9.85 -3.49 6.69
CA ASP A 98 10.99 -4.38 6.48
C ASP A 98 10.70 -5.44 5.41
N ALA A 99 9.50 -6.04 5.44
CA ALA A 99 9.06 -6.99 4.42
C ALA A 99 8.95 -6.34 3.03
N ALA A 100 8.44 -5.10 2.94
CA ALA A 100 8.38 -4.35 1.68
C ALA A 100 9.79 -4.06 1.14
N ARG A 101 10.72 -3.59 1.99
CA ARG A 101 12.12 -3.36 1.62
C ARG A 101 12.79 -4.65 1.14
N ALA A 102 12.60 -5.76 1.84
CA ALA A 102 13.13 -7.07 1.46
C ALA A 102 12.59 -7.56 0.11
N ALA A 103 11.38 -7.15 -0.28
CA ALA A 103 10.80 -7.41 -1.59
C ALA A 103 11.31 -6.46 -2.70
N GLY A 104 12.23 -5.53 -2.40
CA GLY A 104 12.79 -4.60 -3.37
C GLY A 104 12.02 -3.28 -3.53
N VAL A 105 11.05 -2.99 -2.64
CA VAL A 105 10.34 -1.71 -2.65
C VAL A 105 11.30 -0.58 -2.26
N GLN A 106 11.36 0.47 -3.09
CA GLN A 106 12.11 1.68 -2.77
C GLN A 106 11.32 2.54 -1.79
N VAL A 107 11.99 3.09 -0.77
CA VAL A 107 11.33 3.88 0.29
C VAL A 107 11.97 5.26 0.37
N ALA A 108 11.13 6.29 0.47
CA ALA A 108 11.53 7.66 0.79
C ALA A 108 10.67 8.19 1.94
N ASP A 109 11.32 8.86 2.90
CA ASP A 109 10.65 9.45 4.06
C ASP A 109 10.43 10.95 3.86
N ALA A 110 9.23 11.44 4.18
CA ALA A 110 8.88 12.84 4.02
C ALA A 110 9.72 13.78 4.90
N GLU A 111 10.21 13.29 6.03
CA GLU A 111 11.09 14.04 6.94
C GLU A 111 12.44 14.39 6.30
N ASP A 112 12.90 13.56 5.36
CA ASP A 112 14.19 13.72 4.68
C ASP A 112 14.03 14.44 3.32
N ASP A 113 12.79 14.64 2.83
CA ASP A 113 12.48 15.26 1.53
C ASP A 113 12.30 16.79 1.62
N GLN A 114 13.42 17.51 1.56
CA GLN A 114 13.42 18.97 1.54
C GLN A 114 12.65 19.54 0.32
N GLY A 115 11.53 20.21 0.61
CA GLY A 115 10.71 20.87 -0.41
C GLY A 115 9.87 19.92 -1.24
N TYR A 116 9.67 18.67 -0.78
CA TYR A 116 8.84 17.66 -1.43
C TYR A 116 9.32 17.33 -2.86
N ARG A 117 10.64 17.38 -3.12
CA ARG A 117 11.21 17.14 -4.45
C ARG A 117 11.10 15.67 -4.83
N VAL A 118 11.38 14.77 -3.89
CA VAL A 118 11.24 13.33 -4.08
C VAL A 118 9.78 12.98 -4.31
N LEU A 119 8.86 13.51 -3.49
CA LEU A 119 7.42 13.32 -3.67
C LEU A 119 6.94 13.75 -5.06
N ARG A 120 7.30 14.96 -5.49
CA ARG A 120 6.92 15.50 -6.81
C ARG A 120 7.44 14.62 -7.94
N GLN A 121 8.68 14.13 -7.83
CA GLN A 121 9.26 13.24 -8.82
C GLN A 121 8.58 11.87 -8.84
N MET A 122 8.30 11.30 -7.68
CA MET A 122 7.62 10.01 -7.55
C MET A 122 6.22 10.08 -8.17
N ILE A 123 5.41 11.06 -7.77
CA ILE A 123 4.06 11.28 -8.29
C ILE A 123 4.10 11.59 -9.80
N GLY A 124 4.93 12.54 -10.22
CA GLY A 124 4.97 13.00 -11.62
C GLY A 124 5.44 11.95 -12.62
N SER A 125 6.12 10.89 -12.16
CA SER A 125 6.58 9.77 -12.99
C SER A 125 5.78 8.49 -12.81
N ALA A 126 4.82 8.45 -11.88
CA ALA A 126 4.04 7.25 -11.61
C ALA A 126 3.03 6.97 -12.74
N HIS A 127 2.91 5.69 -13.09
CA HIS A 127 1.83 5.20 -13.94
C HIS A 127 0.58 4.89 -13.12
N LEU A 128 0.77 4.50 -11.84
CA LEU A 128 -0.30 4.28 -10.88
C LEU A 128 0.10 4.80 -9.50
N ILE A 129 -0.85 5.44 -8.82
CA ILE A 129 -0.68 5.91 -7.44
C ILE A 129 -1.67 5.17 -6.55
N LEU A 130 -1.17 4.60 -5.46
CA LEU A 130 -1.98 4.04 -4.38
C LEU A 130 -1.99 5.02 -3.20
N ASP A 131 -3.16 5.53 -2.86
CA ASP A 131 -3.36 6.38 -1.69
C ASP A 131 -3.67 5.51 -0.46
N ALA A 132 -2.68 5.37 0.41
CA ALA A 132 -2.75 4.63 1.67
C ALA A 132 -2.52 5.56 2.87
N LEU A 133 -2.95 6.83 2.76
CA LEU A 133 -2.70 7.86 3.79
C LEU A 133 -3.65 7.76 4.99
N PHE A 134 -4.96 7.71 4.72
CA PHE A 134 -6.02 7.71 5.74
C PHE A 134 -7.11 6.71 5.37
N GLY A 135 -7.71 6.06 6.38
CA GLY A 135 -8.80 5.09 6.24
C GLY A 135 -9.91 5.37 7.23
#